data_AF-A0A2P4SVR5-F1
#
_entry.id   AF-A0A2P4SVR5-F1
#
_cell.length_a   1.000
_cell.length_b   1.000
_cell.length_c   1.000
_cell.angle_alpha   90.00
_cell.angle_beta   90.00
_cell.angle_gamma   90.00
#
_symmetry.space_group_name_H-M   'P 1'
#
loop_
_entity.id
_entity.type
_entity.pdbx_description
1 polymer ?
#
loop_
_entity_poly.entity_id
_entity_poly.type
_entity_poly.pdbx_seq_one_letter_code
_entity_poly.pdbx_strand_id
1 'polypeptide(L)'
;MNIIHSIFSLILKFRSQLISQSWSFDAGKQMAVHPNFGLMQQSYNTFKYYSHFLFKVVTKLVNRGYQPHLEDFLLRINFNNYYKDN
;
A
#
# COMPACT_ATOMS: atom_id res chain seq x y z
N MET A 1 10.16 -8.62 -10.66
CA MET A 1 10.26 -8.02 -9.30
C MET A 1 9.09 -8.51 -8.44
N ASN A 2 9.30 -9.47 -7.54
CA ASN A 2 8.20 -10.12 -6.81
C ASN A 2 7.39 -9.15 -5.94
N ILE A 3 8.01 -8.08 -5.42
CA ILE A 3 7.36 -7.07 -4.58
C ILE A 3 6.34 -6.23 -5.37
N ILE A 4 6.70 -5.75 -6.56
CA ILE A 4 5.80 -4.95 -7.40
C ILE A 4 4.57 -5.77 -7.79
N HIS A 5 4.76 -7.03 -8.19
CA HIS A 5 3.63 -7.93 -8.46
C HIS A 5 2.78 -8.15 -7.21
N SER A 6 3.40 -8.35 -6.04
CA SER A 6 2.67 -8.51 -4.77
C SER A 6 1.84 -7.27 -4.41
N ILE A 7 2.39 -6.06 -4.64
CA ILE A 7 1.69 -4.79 -4.43
C ILE A 7 0.50 -4.67 -5.39
N PHE A 8 0.69 -4.94 -6.68
CA PHE A 8 -0.40 -4.89 -7.66
C PHE A 8 -1.49 -5.92 -7.37
N SER A 9 -1.12 -7.15 -6.99
CA SER A 9 -2.08 -8.17 -6.56
C SER A 9 -2.88 -7.73 -5.32
N LEU A 10 -2.25 -7.04 -4.36
CA LEU A 10 -2.96 -6.48 -3.19
C LEU A 10 -3.95 -5.37 -3.57
N ILE A 11 -3.59 -4.48 -4.50
CA ILE A 11 -4.50 -3.44 -4.99
C ILE A 11 -5.75 -4.08 -5.63
N LEU A 12 -5.54 -5.09 -6.48
CA LEU A 12 -6.64 -5.82 -7.10
C LEU A 12 -7.48 -6.57 -6.05
N LYS A 13 -6.85 -7.23 -5.07
CA LYS A 13 -7.54 -7.90 -3.97
C LYS A 13 -8.39 -6.92 -3.15
N PHE A 14 -7.85 -5.77 -2.77
CA PHE A 14 -8.57 -4.74 -2.04
C PHE A 14 -9.79 -4.25 -2.83
N ARG A 15 -9.61 -3.97 -4.13
CA ARG A 15 -10.72 -3.58 -5.01
C ARG A 15 -11.82 -4.65 -5.04
N SER A 16 -11.45 -5.92 -5.21
CA SER A 16 -12.42 -7.02 -5.22
C SER A 16 -13.17 -7.13 -3.89
N GLN A 17 -12.49 -6.95 -2.75
CA GLN A 17 -13.13 -6.92 -1.43
C GLN A 17 -14.14 -5.77 -1.30
N LEU A 18 -13.80 -4.58 -1.82
CA LEU A 18 -14.66 -3.40 -1.77
C LEU A 18 -15.92 -3.53 -2.63
N ILE A 19 -15.82 -4.10 -3.84
CA ILE A 19 -16.97 -4.21 -4.74
C ILE A 19 -17.84 -5.44 -4.46
N SER A 20 -17.34 -6.39 -3.68
CA SER A 20 -18.03 -7.67 -3.43
C SER A 20 -19.29 -7.54 -2.55
N GLN A 21 -19.45 -6.45 -1.81
CA GLN A 21 -20.57 -6.19 -0.91
C GLN A 21 -20.93 -4.70 -0.95
N SER A 22 -22.17 -4.37 -0.57
CA SER A 22 -22.61 -2.97 -0.48
C SER A 22 -22.32 -2.39 0.91
N TRP A 23 -22.20 -1.07 0.96
CA TRP A 23 -22.21 -0.33 2.22
C TRP A 23 -23.61 -0.33 2.82
N SER A 24 -23.69 -0.38 4.14
CA SER A 24 -24.95 -0.25 4.89
C SER A 24 -24.77 0.78 6.00
N PHE A 25 -25.87 1.38 6.45
CA PHE A 25 -25.84 2.33 7.57
C PHE A 25 -26.16 1.61 8.87
N ASP A 26 -25.24 1.68 9.83
CA ASP A 26 -25.46 1.18 11.20
C ASP A 26 -26.05 2.31 12.05
N ALA A 27 -27.34 2.24 12.34
CA ALA A 27 -28.06 3.24 13.13
C ALA A 27 -27.57 3.32 14.58
N GLY A 28 -27.02 2.24 15.15
CA GLY A 28 -26.47 2.24 16.51
C GLY A 28 -25.13 2.97 16.58
N LYS A 29 -24.31 2.87 15.53
CA LYS A 29 -23.00 3.53 15.44
C LYS A 29 -23.01 4.86 14.68
N GLN A 30 -24.15 5.23 14.08
CA GLN A 30 -24.32 6.42 13.25
C GLN A 30 -23.26 6.52 12.14
N MET A 31 -22.90 5.39 11.52
CA MET A 31 -21.84 5.34 10.50
C MET A 31 -22.12 4.32 9.40
N ALA A 32 -21.48 4.53 8.25
CA ALA A 32 -21.46 3.55 7.17
C ALA A 32 -20.54 2.38 7.53
N VAL A 33 -21.05 1.17 7.41
CA VAL A 33 -20.31 -0.07 7.65
C VAL A 33 -20.26 -0.91 6.38
N HIS A 34 -19.10 -1.52 6.15
CA HIS A 34 -18.90 -2.48 5.06
C HIS A 34 -18.60 -3.86 5.66
N PRO A 35 -19.30 -4.93 5.26
CA PRO A 35 -19.09 -6.27 5.82
C PRO A 35 -17.63 -6.73 5.75
N ASN A 36 -16.95 -6.41 4.66
CA ASN A 36 -15.54 -6.76 4.45
C ASN A 36 -14.53 -5.70 4.92
N PHE A 37 -14.94 -4.73 5.74
CA PHE A 37 -14.02 -3.66 6.18
C PHE A 37 -12.77 -4.21 6.85
N GLY A 38 -12.89 -5.21 7.73
CA GLY A 38 -11.74 -5.84 8.38
C GLY A 38 -10.76 -6.48 7.38
N LEU A 39 -11.28 -7.15 6.34
CA LEU A 39 -10.46 -7.74 5.28
C LEU A 39 -9.76 -6.67 4.43
N MET A 40 -10.45 -5.56 4.13
CA MET A 40 -9.87 -4.41 3.44
C MET A 40 -8.76 -3.77 4.27
N GLN A 41 -8.96 -3.61 5.57
CA GLN A 41 -7.96 -3.07 6.50
C GLN A 41 -6.71 -3.96 6.55
N GLN A 42 -6.87 -5.29 6.56
CA GLN A 42 -5.73 -6.22 6.48
C GLN A 42 -4.97 -6.09 5.15
N SER A 43 -5.69 -6.01 4.02
CA SER A 43 -5.08 -5.78 2.70
C SER A 43 -4.31 -4.46 2.67
N TYR A 44 -4.87 -3.38 3.24
CA TYR A 44 -4.20 -2.09 3.38
C TYR A 44 -2.94 -2.16 4.24
N ASN A 45 -2.99 -2.82 5.40
CA ASN A 45 -1.83 -2.96 6.27
C ASN A 45 -0.70 -3.74 5.59
N THR A 46 -1.05 -4.78 4.84
CA THR A 46 -0.08 -5.56 4.05
C THR A 46 0.53 -4.71 2.93
N PHE A 47 -0.30 -3.92 2.24
CA PHE A 47 0.17 -2.97 1.22
C PHE A 47 1.14 -1.96 1.83
N LYS A 48 0.81 -1.37 2.98
CA LYS A 48 1.67 -0.42 3.70
C LYS A 48 3.02 -1.07 4.03
N TYR A 49 3.02 -2.30 4.53
CA TYR A 49 4.25 -3.05 4.80
C TYR A 49 5.11 -3.24 3.54
N TYR A 50 4.54 -3.72 2.44
CA TYR A 50 5.29 -3.89 1.18
C TYR A 50 5.76 -2.57 0.57
N SER A 51 5.00 -1.51 0.72
CA SER A 51 5.35 -0.16 0.29
C SER A 51 6.57 0.38 1.06
N HIS A 52 6.62 0.20 2.39
CA HIS A 52 7.82 0.53 3.19
C HIS A 52 9.01 -0.37 2.84
N PHE A 53 8.76 -1.66 2.62
CA PHE A 53 9.82 -2.58 2.23
C PHE A 53 10.42 -2.22 0.86
N LEU A 54 9.58 -1.89 -0.13
CA LEU A 54 10.02 -1.43 -1.44
C LEU A 54 10.89 -0.18 -1.31
N PHE A 55 10.45 0.81 -0.54
CA PHE A 55 11.24 2.01 -0.26
C PHE A 55 12.61 1.65 0.31
N LYS A 56 12.68 0.81 1.36
CA LYS A 56 13.95 0.36 1.96
C LYS A 56 14.86 -0.36 0.97
N VAL A 57 14.32 -1.20 0.10
CA VAL A 57 15.11 -1.91 -0.92
C VAL A 57 15.66 -0.94 -1.96
N VAL A 58 14.84 -0.03 -2.48
CA VAL A 58 15.25 0.95 -3.49
C VAL A 58 16.31 1.88 -2.93
N THR A 59 16.15 2.38 -1.71
CA THR A 59 17.18 3.19 -1.02
C THR A 59 18.51 2.45 -0.92
N LYS A 60 18.51 1.17 -0.54
CA LYS A 60 19.74 0.37 -0.47
C LYS A 60 20.39 0.17 -1.84
N LEU A 61 19.61 0.08 -2.91
CA LEU A 61 20.14 -0.03 -4.26
C LEU A 61 20.76 1.30 -4.70
N VAL A 62 20.05 2.40 -4.56
CA VAL A 62 20.56 3.74 -4.88
C VAL A 62 21.86 4.03 -4.13
N ASN A 63 21.91 3.77 -2.81
CA ASN A 63 23.10 4.02 -1.99
C ASN A 63 24.33 3.19 -2.40
N ARG A 64 24.15 2.08 -3.13
CA ARG A 64 25.25 1.26 -3.66
C ARG A 64 25.68 1.70 -5.07
N GLY A 65 25.11 2.80 -5.58
CA GLY A 65 25.38 3.27 -6.94
C GLY A 65 24.77 2.38 -8.01
N TYR A 66 23.65 1.69 -7.72
CA TYR A 66 22.89 1.00 -8.78
C TYR A 66 22.25 2.02 -9.75
N GLN A 67 21.36 1.53 -10.62
CA GLN A 67 20.82 2.23 -11.79
C GLN A 67 20.26 3.65 -11.49
N PRO A 68 20.59 4.68 -12.30
CA PRO A 68 20.15 6.07 -12.08
C PRO A 68 18.63 6.28 -12.06
N HIS A 69 17.87 5.47 -12.80
CA HIS A 69 16.40 5.58 -12.80
C HIS A 69 15.77 5.26 -11.43
N LEU A 70 16.49 4.54 -10.56
CA LEU A 70 16.04 4.25 -9.20
C LEU A 70 16.09 5.49 -8.31
N GLU A 71 16.95 6.48 -8.59
CA GLU A 71 16.99 7.75 -7.87
C GLU A 71 15.73 8.57 -8.15
N ASP A 72 15.36 8.72 -9.43
CA ASP A 72 14.12 9.39 -9.83
C ASP A 72 12.90 8.66 -9.25
N PHE A 73 12.89 7.32 -9.29
CA PHE A 73 11.84 6.54 -8.64
C PHE A 73 11.75 6.81 -7.13
N LEU A 74 12.88 6.78 -6.42
CA LEU A 74 12.94 7.01 -4.97
C LEU A 74 12.45 8.40 -4.59
N LEU A 75 12.85 9.41 -5.37
CA LEU A 75 12.44 10.80 -5.18
C LEU A 75 10.93 10.96 -5.35
N ARG A 76 10.33 10.32 -6.36
CA ARG A 76 8.88 10.39 -6.60
C ARG A 76 8.07 9.72 -5.51
N ILE A 77 8.46 8.51 -5.09
CA ILE A 77 7.67 7.75 -4.11
C ILE A 77 7.74 8.37 -2.71
N ASN A 78 8.83 9.08 -2.39
CA ASN A 78 9.03 9.70 -1.08
C ASN A 78 9.03 11.23 -1.11
N PHE A 79 8.39 11.85 -2.11
CA PHE A 79 8.44 13.30 -2.33
C PHE A 79 8.04 14.12 -1.09
N ASN A 80 7.01 13.67 -0.37
CA ASN A 80 6.50 14.32 0.85
C ASN A 80 7.11 13.77 2.14
N ASN A 81 8.23 13.05 2.07
CA ASN A 81 8.82 12.35 3.20
C ASN A 81 7.88 11.35 3.90
N TYR A 82 7.05 10.66 3.11
CA TYR A 82 6.05 9.72 3.60
C TYR A 82 6.67 8.53 4.35
N TYR A 83 7.85 8.07 3.93
CA TYR A 83 8.51 6.88 4.49
C TYR A 83 9.56 7.21 5.57
N LYS A 84 9.45 8.35 6.25
CA LYS A 84 10.32 8.65 7.40
C LYS A 84 10.20 7.53 8.45
N ASP A 85 11.34 7.05 8.94
CA ASP A 85 11.35 6.19 10.13
C ASP A 85 10.85 7.06 11.30
N ASN A 86 9.66 6.73 11.82
CA ASN A 86 9.16 7.30 13.08
C ASN A 86 9.91 6.70 14.26
#